data_AF-A0A1Z1W7E6-F1
#
_entry.id   AF-A0A1Z1W7E6-F1
#
_cell.length_a   1.000
_cell.length_b   1.000
_cell.length_c   1.000
_cell.angle_alpha   90.00
_cell.angle_beta   90.00
_cell.angle_gamma   90.00
#
_symmetry.space_group_name_H-M   'P 1'
#
loop_
_entity.id
_entity.type
_entity.pdbx_description
1 polymer ?
#
loop_
_entity_poly.entity_id
_entity_poly.type
_entity_poly.pdbx_seq_one_letter_code
_entity_poly.pdbx_strand_id
1 'polypeptide(L)'
;MSDAAQPTAAEVRAAAEAVKTALDRHLAAVERRSGEDDPDVYEAFNELAAAAEAYDELLYDRYDEVTPFEIPGAEDTLPPYQGPAEPNALSVLIRRDYAVAEPQRLLAQAARVEAADDDATSESDRLAGTVPGALGLLFGEFEPDEIASRHKEFGLEEGDSTLWVTAADEPAEPGEWLESPFDQPDSPRVVCRFDVSAVFDDETDDDLDDDLDAAASRVGGARRSRDAHTGIDGDLDADLDSDLDTDLDFDPDEGDEVDDVDEADDVDDVDDVEVVERGKGVGGA
;
A
#
# COMPACT_ATOMS: atom_id res chain seq x y z
N MET A 1 13.77 -12.17 -42.27
CA MET A 1 13.64 -12.43 -40.83
C MET A 1 14.79 -13.35 -40.46
N SER A 2 15.49 -13.05 -39.37
CA SER A 2 16.79 -13.64 -39.09
C SER A 2 16.67 -15.11 -38.71
N ASP A 3 17.53 -15.93 -39.29
CA ASP A 3 17.72 -17.33 -38.92
C ASP A 3 18.55 -17.37 -37.63
N ALA A 4 17.90 -17.06 -36.50
CA ALA A 4 18.51 -17.19 -35.18
C ALA A 4 18.64 -18.69 -34.88
N ALA A 5 19.86 -19.14 -34.59
CA ALA A 5 20.12 -20.54 -34.31
C ALA A 5 19.42 -20.93 -33.00
N GLN A 6 18.42 -21.80 -33.10
CA GLN A 6 17.69 -22.33 -31.95
C GLN A 6 18.64 -22.97 -30.92
N PRO A 7 18.50 -22.64 -29.61
CA PRO A 7 19.43 -23.10 -28.60
C PRO A 7 19.44 -24.61 -28.46
N THR A 8 20.60 -25.18 -28.15
CA THR A 8 20.77 -26.63 -28.10
C THR A 8 20.36 -27.19 -26.75
N ALA A 9 19.97 -28.47 -26.73
CA ALA A 9 19.74 -29.19 -25.48
C ALA A 9 21.00 -29.34 -24.58
N ALA A 10 22.18 -28.92 -25.05
CA ALA A 10 23.38 -28.82 -24.21
C ALA A 10 23.42 -27.48 -23.47
N GLU A 11 23.05 -26.37 -24.13
CA GLU A 11 22.96 -25.03 -23.52
C GLU A 11 21.87 -24.99 -22.44
N VAL A 12 20.65 -25.50 -22.72
CA VAL A 12 19.58 -25.59 -21.69
C VAL A 12 20.04 -26.38 -20.46
N ARG A 13 20.81 -27.45 -20.64
CA ARG A 13 21.39 -28.21 -19.50
C ARG A 13 22.48 -27.44 -18.79
N ALA A 14 23.31 -26.69 -19.51
CA ALA A 14 24.36 -25.87 -18.89
C ALA A 14 23.74 -24.75 -18.04
N ALA A 15 22.66 -24.11 -18.51
CA ALA A 15 21.90 -23.14 -17.73
C ALA A 15 21.23 -23.78 -16.50
N ALA A 16 20.65 -24.98 -16.63
CA ALA A 16 20.10 -25.71 -15.48
C ALA A 16 21.17 -26.05 -14.41
N GLU A 17 22.42 -26.33 -14.79
CA GLU A 17 23.52 -26.50 -13.84
C GLU A 17 24.03 -25.15 -13.28
N ALA A 18 23.92 -24.06 -14.04
CA ALA A 18 24.24 -22.71 -13.55
C ALA A 18 23.27 -22.27 -12.44
N VAL A 19 21.95 -22.49 -12.62
CA VAL A 19 20.93 -22.24 -11.58
C VAL A 19 21.25 -22.99 -10.29
N LYS A 20 21.58 -24.28 -10.36
CA LYS A 20 21.97 -25.07 -9.17
C LYS A 20 23.21 -24.52 -8.50
N THR A 21 24.22 -24.14 -9.29
CA THR A 21 25.46 -23.56 -8.78
C THR A 21 25.24 -22.22 -8.09
N ALA A 22 24.34 -21.40 -8.62
CA ALA A 22 23.95 -20.12 -8.01
C ALA A 22 23.11 -20.33 -6.75
N LEU A 23 22.22 -21.33 -6.72
CA LEU A 23 21.43 -21.71 -5.56
C LEU A 23 22.32 -22.18 -4.40
N ASP A 24 23.31 -23.03 -4.69
CA ASP A 24 24.32 -23.48 -3.71
C ASP A 24 25.14 -22.28 -3.18
N ARG A 25 25.46 -21.29 -4.04
CA ARG A 25 26.17 -20.07 -3.62
C ARG A 25 25.29 -19.18 -2.73
N HIS A 26 24.04 -18.97 -3.10
CA HIS A 26 23.08 -18.18 -2.33
C HIS A 26 22.85 -18.81 -0.94
N LEU A 27 22.62 -20.13 -0.87
CA LEU A 27 22.53 -20.83 0.41
C LEU A 27 23.81 -20.65 1.24
N ALA A 28 24.98 -20.82 0.63
CA ALA A 28 26.25 -20.63 1.33
C ALA A 28 26.53 -19.17 1.75
N ALA A 29 25.89 -18.17 1.12
CA ALA A 29 25.91 -16.78 1.58
C ALA A 29 24.99 -16.59 2.80
N VAL A 30 23.74 -17.09 2.71
CA VAL A 30 22.76 -17.05 3.82
C VAL A 30 23.30 -17.76 5.07
N GLU A 31 23.95 -18.92 4.93
CA GLU A 31 24.59 -19.65 6.04
C GLU A 31 25.77 -18.89 6.70
N ARG A 32 26.32 -17.87 6.03
CA ARG A 32 27.43 -17.03 6.53
C ARG A 32 27.00 -15.61 6.89
N ARG A 33 25.71 -15.26 6.77
CA ARG A 33 25.25 -13.87 6.90
C ARG A 33 25.62 -13.26 8.26
N SER A 34 26.04 -12.01 8.20
CA SER A 34 26.52 -11.21 9.33
C SER A 34 25.48 -10.23 9.88
N GLY A 35 24.32 -10.14 9.23
CA GLY A 35 23.17 -9.33 9.63
C GLY A 35 21.91 -9.71 8.85
N GLU A 36 20.89 -8.87 8.95
CA GLU A 36 19.65 -8.97 8.17
C GLU A 36 19.87 -8.43 6.74
N ASP A 37 20.50 -7.26 6.62
CA ASP A 37 20.91 -6.62 5.36
C ASP A 37 22.34 -6.99 4.93
N ASP A 38 22.64 -8.28 4.77
CA ASP A 38 23.98 -8.70 4.34
C ASP A 38 24.19 -8.53 2.81
N PRO A 39 25.15 -7.69 2.35
CA PRO A 39 25.34 -7.43 0.93
C PRO A 39 25.82 -8.65 0.14
N ASP A 40 26.53 -9.60 0.76
CA ASP A 40 26.98 -10.83 0.10
C ASP A 40 25.77 -11.75 -0.22
N VAL A 41 24.72 -11.70 0.62
CA VAL A 41 23.45 -12.41 0.37
C VAL A 41 22.69 -11.75 -0.78
N TYR A 42 22.62 -10.42 -0.79
CA TYR A 42 21.96 -9.67 -1.86
C TYR A 42 22.65 -9.87 -3.23
N GLU A 43 23.99 -9.84 -3.29
CA GLU A 43 24.73 -10.14 -4.53
C GLU A 43 24.46 -11.58 -5.00
N ALA A 44 24.52 -12.57 -4.11
CA ALA A 44 24.25 -13.96 -4.45
C ALA A 44 22.79 -14.23 -4.85
N PHE A 45 21.82 -13.48 -4.32
CA PHE A 45 20.42 -13.51 -4.76
C PHE A 45 20.28 -13.01 -6.19
N ASN A 46 20.91 -11.88 -6.54
CA ASN A 46 20.88 -11.33 -7.89
C ASN A 46 21.57 -12.27 -8.90
N GLU A 47 22.68 -12.92 -8.53
CA GLU A 47 23.30 -13.96 -9.37
C GLU A 47 22.39 -15.16 -9.61
N LEU A 48 21.62 -15.59 -8.60
CA LEU A 48 20.63 -16.65 -8.73
C LEU A 48 19.46 -16.25 -9.64
N ALA A 49 18.97 -15.01 -9.51
CA ALA A 49 17.91 -14.49 -10.36
C ALA A 49 18.31 -14.47 -11.84
N ALA A 50 19.46 -13.88 -12.15
CA ALA A 50 19.98 -13.82 -13.52
C ALA A 50 20.27 -15.22 -14.11
N ALA A 51 20.70 -16.19 -13.28
CA ALA A 51 20.88 -17.57 -13.72
C ALA A 51 19.55 -18.28 -14.02
N ALA A 52 18.50 -17.99 -13.25
CA ALA A 52 17.16 -18.56 -13.44
C ALA A 52 16.48 -18.01 -14.70
N GLU A 53 16.52 -16.69 -14.90
CA GLU A 53 15.99 -16.02 -16.10
C GLU A 53 16.65 -16.58 -17.38
N ALA A 54 17.98 -16.66 -17.42
CA ALA A 54 18.71 -17.23 -18.56
C ALA A 54 18.43 -18.72 -18.79
N TYR A 55 18.02 -19.47 -17.75
CA TYR A 55 17.53 -20.84 -17.93
C TYR A 55 16.12 -20.88 -18.51
N ASP A 56 15.23 -20.00 -18.05
CA ASP A 56 13.84 -19.93 -18.52
C ASP A 56 13.74 -19.48 -19.98
N GLU A 57 14.51 -18.46 -20.39
CA GLU A 57 14.62 -18.03 -21.80
C GLU A 57 15.03 -19.20 -22.70
N LEU A 58 16.09 -19.93 -22.33
CA LEU A 58 16.59 -21.09 -23.10
C LEU A 58 15.64 -22.29 -23.05
N LEU A 59 14.87 -22.46 -21.98
CA LEU A 59 13.85 -23.49 -21.83
C LEU A 59 12.68 -23.21 -22.78
N TYR A 60 12.18 -21.97 -22.77
CA TYR A 60 11.10 -21.50 -23.62
C TYR A 60 11.48 -21.57 -25.09
N ASP A 61 12.60 -20.97 -25.49
CA ASP A 61 13.08 -20.93 -26.88
C ASP A 61 13.18 -22.33 -27.51
N ARG A 62 13.54 -23.34 -26.70
CA ARG A 62 13.80 -24.70 -27.17
C ARG A 62 12.63 -25.66 -26.98
N TYR A 63 11.80 -25.49 -25.97
CA TYR A 63 10.76 -26.47 -25.62
C TYR A 63 9.34 -25.90 -25.56
N ASP A 64 9.15 -24.58 -25.65
CA ASP A 64 7.86 -23.90 -25.50
C ASP A 64 7.23 -24.16 -24.12
N GLU A 65 8.09 -24.21 -23.10
CA GLU A 65 7.78 -24.50 -21.69
C GLU A 65 8.45 -23.45 -20.80
N VAL A 66 7.79 -23.08 -19.69
CA VAL A 66 8.28 -22.12 -18.69
C VAL A 66 8.36 -22.76 -17.31
N THR A 67 9.20 -22.23 -16.44
CA THR A 67 9.27 -22.65 -15.04
C THR A 67 8.13 -22.03 -14.22
N PRO A 68 7.63 -22.72 -13.17
CA PRO A 68 6.56 -22.18 -12.31
C PRO A 68 7.10 -21.25 -11.21
N PHE A 69 8.30 -20.70 -11.38
CA PHE A 69 8.99 -19.87 -10.39
C PHE A 69 9.14 -18.46 -10.94
N GLU A 70 8.18 -17.59 -10.65
CA GLU A 70 8.35 -16.17 -10.89
C GLU A 70 9.29 -15.60 -9.81
N ILE A 71 10.34 -14.91 -10.26
CA ILE A 71 11.17 -14.09 -9.40
C ILE A 71 10.59 -12.69 -9.49
N PRO A 72 10.21 -12.05 -8.36
CA PRO A 72 9.78 -10.65 -8.36
C PRO A 72 10.83 -9.81 -9.10
N GLY A 73 10.39 -9.11 -10.15
CA GLY A 73 11.32 -8.50 -11.09
C GLY A 73 12.24 -7.51 -10.39
N ALA A 74 13.54 -7.53 -10.72
CA ALA A 74 14.45 -6.47 -10.29
C ALA A 74 14.04 -5.08 -10.84
N GLU A 75 13.14 -5.06 -11.85
CA GLU A 75 12.46 -3.86 -12.37
C GLU A 75 11.35 -3.34 -11.44
N ASP A 76 10.77 -4.17 -10.57
CA ASP A 76 9.80 -3.76 -9.55
C ASP A 76 10.48 -3.15 -8.31
N THR A 77 11.67 -3.61 -7.97
CA THR A 77 12.52 -2.95 -6.97
C THR A 77 13.10 -1.66 -7.53
N LEU A 78 12.58 -0.53 -7.04
CA LEU A 78 13.13 0.79 -7.35
C LEU A 78 14.63 0.86 -7.03
N PRO A 79 15.44 1.59 -7.83
CA PRO A 79 16.85 1.80 -7.53
C PRO A 79 17.00 2.52 -6.18
N PRO A 80 18.15 2.35 -5.48
CA PRO A 80 18.38 3.02 -4.21
C PRO A 80 18.17 4.54 -4.31
N TYR A 81 17.44 5.09 -3.34
CA TYR A 81 17.13 6.51 -3.26
C TYR A 81 18.41 7.38 -3.27
N GLN A 82 18.44 8.35 -4.18
CA GLN A 82 19.55 9.28 -4.42
C GLN A 82 19.15 10.75 -4.21
N GLY A 83 17.93 11.00 -3.71
CA GLY A 83 17.47 12.34 -3.37
C GLY A 83 18.10 12.89 -2.07
N PRO A 84 17.67 14.09 -1.63
CA PRO A 84 18.19 14.72 -0.42
C PRO A 84 17.87 13.89 0.84
N ALA A 85 18.81 13.85 1.79
CA ALA A 85 18.64 13.13 3.06
C ALA A 85 17.61 13.80 4.00
N GLU A 86 17.42 15.12 3.86
CA GLU A 86 16.40 15.91 4.56
C GLU A 86 15.56 16.64 3.49
N PRO A 87 14.54 15.99 2.90
CA PRO A 87 13.70 16.62 1.86
C PRO A 87 12.84 17.73 2.47
N ASN A 88 12.83 18.90 1.84
CA ASN A 88 12.02 20.05 2.27
C ASN A 88 10.69 20.19 1.51
N ALA A 89 10.52 19.41 0.43
CA ALA A 89 9.34 19.38 -0.41
C ALA A 89 9.12 17.95 -0.94
N LEU A 90 7.86 17.57 -1.09
CA LEU A 90 7.43 16.26 -1.59
C LEU A 90 6.40 16.43 -2.72
N SER A 91 6.34 15.47 -3.63
CA SER A 91 5.23 15.31 -4.57
C SER A 91 4.62 13.92 -4.39
N VAL A 92 3.29 13.85 -4.40
CA VAL A 92 2.53 12.60 -4.31
C VAL A 92 1.81 12.38 -5.63
N LEU A 93 2.08 11.28 -6.30
CA LEU A 93 1.41 10.86 -7.52
C LEU A 93 0.57 9.64 -7.19
N ILE A 94 -0.70 9.62 -7.64
CA ILE A 94 -1.63 8.53 -7.36
C ILE A 94 -2.28 8.10 -8.68
N ARG A 95 -2.18 6.82 -9.02
CA ARG A 95 -3.02 6.15 -10.01
C ARG A 95 -4.09 5.36 -9.27
N ARG A 96 -5.36 5.60 -9.56
CA ARG A 96 -6.49 4.75 -9.13
C ARG A 96 -7.20 4.25 -10.37
N ASP A 97 -7.22 2.94 -10.58
CA ASP A 97 -7.98 2.34 -11.68
C ASP A 97 -9.39 1.97 -11.18
N TYR A 98 -10.41 2.10 -12.04
CA TYR A 98 -11.80 1.79 -11.71
C TYR A 98 -12.47 0.93 -12.78
N ALA A 99 -13.21 -0.09 -12.36
CA ALA A 99 -14.12 -0.84 -13.21
C ALA A 99 -15.54 -0.26 -13.14
N VAL A 100 -16.18 0.02 -14.29
CA VAL A 100 -17.59 0.43 -14.32
C VAL A 100 -18.50 -0.79 -14.16
N ALA A 101 -18.69 -1.24 -12.91
CA ALA A 101 -19.48 -2.43 -12.58
C ALA A 101 -21.00 -2.20 -12.73
N GLU A 102 -21.50 -1.01 -12.39
CA GLU A 102 -22.92 -0.66 -12.50
C GLU A 102 -23.17 0.56 -13.42
N PRO A 103 -23.08 0.40 -14.76
CA PRO A 103 -23.29 1.49 -15.71
C PRO A 103 -24.61 2.26 -15.54
N GLN A 104 -25.68 1.60 -15.08
CA GLN A 104 -26.97 2.25 -14.87
C GLN A 104 -26.98 3.15 -13.62
N ARG A 105 -26.20 2.81 -12.58
CA ARG A 105 -26.02 3.64 -11.39
C ARG A 105 -25.22 4.89 -11.75
N LEU A 106 -24.13 4.70 -12.50
CA LEU A 106 -23.29 5.79 -13.04
C LEU A 106 -24.10 6.79 -13.87
N LEU A 107 -24.89 6.30 -14.85
CA LEU A 107 -25.79 7.14 -15.65
C LEU A 107 -26.82 7.89 -14.78
N ALA A 108 -27.38 7.23 -13.77
CA ALA A 108 -28.36 7.82 -12.87
C ALA A 108 -27.76 8.89 -11.94
N GLN A 109 -26.48 8.77 -11.54
CA GLN A 109 -25.78 9.81 -10.78
C GLN A 109 -25.45 11.02 -11.66
N ALA A 110 -24.88 10.79 -12.85
CA ALA A 110 -24.60 11.87 -13.80
C ALA A 110 -25.86 12.65 -14.21
N ALA A 111 -27.00 11.97 -14.35
CA ALA A 111 -28.29 12.63 -14.62
C ALA A 111 -28.83 13.45 -13.43
N ARG A 112 -28.36 13.22 -12.19
CA ARG A 112 -28.66 14.09 -11.03
C ARG A 112 -27.77 15.32 -11.02
N VAL A 113 -26.48 15.16 -11.32
CA VAL A 113 -25.52 16.27 -11.49
C VAL A 113 -25.99 17.21 -12.60
N GLU A 114 -26.25 16.68 -13.80
CA GLU A 114 -26.77 17.43 -14.96
C GLU A 114 -28.13 18.11 -14.68
N ALA A 115 -28.92 17.61 -13.72
CA ALA A 115 -30.18 18.21 -13.31
C ALA A 115 -30.07 19.20 -12.13
N ALA A 116 -28.90 19.25 -11.46
CA ALA A 116 -28.58 20.24 -10.43
C ALA A 116 -27.84 21.46 -11.02
N ASP A 117 -27.20 21.31 -12.18
CA ASP A 117 -26.64 22.42 -12.96
C ASP A 117 -27.75 23.25 -13.64
N ASP A 118 -28.05 24.41 -13.04
CA ASP A 118 -29.05 25.37 -13.53
C ASP A 118 -28.71 25.95 -14.93
N ASP A 119 -27.44 25.87 -15.40
CA ASP A 119 -27.00 26.39 -16.70
C ASP A 119 -27.14 25.37 -17.85
N ALA A 120 -27.51 24.11 -17.57
CA ALA A 120 -27.68 22.99 -18.52
C ALA A 120 -28.87 23.16 -19.50
N THR A 121 -28.82 24.21 -20.32
CA THR A 121 -29.98 24.81 -21.01
C THR A 121 -30.18 24.33 -22.47
N SER A 122 -29.74 23.12 -22.84
CA SER A 122 -30.02 22.55 -24.17
C SER A 122 -30.05 21.02 -24.26
N GLU A 123 -31.11 20.48 -24.89
CA GLU A 123 -31.26 19.02 -25.13
C GLU A 123 -30.16 18.39 -26.01
N SER A 124 -29.35 19.20 -26.69
CA SER A 124 -28.24 18.73 -27.52
C SER A 124 -26.93 18.51 -26.75
N ASP A 125 -26.84 18.94 -25.49
CA ASP A 125 -25.63 18.87 -24.66
C ASP A 125 -25.72 17.83 -23.53
N ARG A 126 -26.77 16.98 -23.54
CA ARG A 126 -26.96 15.93 -22.52
C ARG A 126 -25.91 14.83 -22.64
N LEU A 127 -24.83 14.98 -21.88
CA LEU A 127 -23.74 14.01 -21.79
C LEU A 127 -24.14 12.79 -20.94
N ALA A 128 -25.03 12.97 -19.96
CA ALA A 128 -25.47 11.93 -19.03
C ALA A 128 -26.15 10.72 -19.70
N GLY A 129 -26.56 10.81 -20.97
CA GLY A 129 -27.17 9.71 -21.72
C GLY A 129 -26.22 8.58 -22.13
N THR A 130 -24.91 8.71 -21.90
CA THR A 130 -23.89 7.70 -22.26
C THR A 130 -22.86 7.53 -21.15
N VAL A 131 -22.28 6.33 -21.01
CA VAL A 131 -21.26 6.07 -19.96
C VAL A 131 -20.06 7.02 -20.05
N PRO A 132 -19.46 7.31 -21.23
CA PRO A 132 -18.36 8.27 -21.32
C PRO A 132 -18.76 9.70 -20.91
N GLY A 133 -19.97 10.14 -21.25
CA GLY A 133 -20.45 11.46 -20.84
C GLY A 133 -20.81 11.52 -19.35
N ALA A 134 -21.30 10.42 -18.77
CA ALA A 134 -21.52 10.31 -17.34
C ALA A 134 -20.21 10.35 -16.53
N LEU A 135 -19.14 9.70 -17.01
CA LEU A 135 -17.80 9.84 -16.42
C LEU A 135 -17.30 11.28 -16.53
N GLY A 136 -17.46 11.93 -17.70
CA GLY A 136 -17.05 13.32 -17.89
C GLY A 136 -17.79 14.32 -16.99
N LEU A 137 -19.06 14.06 -16.66
CA LEU A 137 -19.83 14.85 -15.70
C LEU A 137 -19.36 14.61 -14.26
N LEU A 138 -19.20 13.35 -13.83
CA LEU A 138 -18.77 13.07 -12.45
C LEU A 138 -17.37 13.62 -12.14
N PHE A 139 -16.39 13.38 -13.01
CA PHE A 139 -15.03 13.90 -12.85
C PHE A 139 -14.89 15.40 -13.16
N GLY A 140 -15.97 16.06 -13.59
CA GLY A 140 -16.06 17.52 -13.71
C GLY A 140 -16.66 18.20 -12.47
N GLU A 141 -17.55 17.51 -11.76
CA GLU A 141 -18.26 18.02 -10.57
C GLU A 141 -17.56 17.66 -9.25
N PHE A 142 -17.10 16.42 -9.11
CA PHE A 142 -16.55 15.89 -7.86
C PHE A 142 -15.02 15.84 -7.85
N GLU A 143 -14.42 16.07 -6.68
CA GLU A 143 -12.98 15.89 -6.50
C GLU A 143 -12.59 14.40 -6.58
N PRO A 144 -11.40 14.04 -7.10
CA PRO A 144 -10.98 12.65 -7.24
C PRO A 144 -10.99 11.84 -5.95
N ASP A 145 -10.74 12.46 -4.79
CA ASP A 145 -10.78 11.80 -3.49
C ASP A 145 -12.22 11.60 -2.96
N GLU A 146 -13.18 12.45 -3.34
CA GLU A 146 -14.60 12.17 -3.07
C GLU A 146 -15.08 10.98 -3.93
N ILE A 147 -14.70 10.96 -5.22
CA ILE A 147 -15.00 9.82 -6.09
C ILE A 147 -14.38 8.53 -5.53
N ALA A 148 -13.15 8.59 -5.02
CA ALA A 148 -12.50 7.43 -4.40
C ALA A 148 -13.23 6.94 -3.14
N SER A 149 -13.54 7.83 -2.19
CA SER A 149 -14.23 7.46 -0.95
C SER A 149 -15.65 6.93 -1.14
N ARG A 150 -16.31 7.28 -2.26
CA ARG A 150 -17.71 6.94 -2.55
C ARG A 150 -17.90 6.18 -3.87
N HIS A 151 -16.87 5.51 -4.38
CA HIS A 151 -16.85 4.88 -5.71
C HIS A 151 -18.04 3.94 -5.98
N LYS A 152 -18.44 3.14 -4.97
CA LYS A 152 -19.60 2.23 -5.04
C LYS A 152 -20.93 2.98 -5.21
N GLU A 153 -21.08 4.21 -4.74
CA GLU A 153 -22.27 5.05 -4.99
C GLU A 153 -22.38 5.51 -6.44
N PHE A 154 -21.25 5.65 -7.12
CA PHE A 154 -21.15 5.99 -8.54
C PHE A 154 -21.26 4.77 -9.46
N GLY A 155 -21.29 3.55 -8.93
CA GLY A 155 -21.34 2.32 -9.70
C GLY A 155 -19.99 1.92 -10.29
N LEU A 156 -18.91 2.39 -9.65
CA LEU A 156 -17.54 2.00 -9.89
C LEU A 156 -17.14 0.97 -8.81
N GLU A 157 -16.28 0.04 -9.18
CA GLU A 157 -15.51 -0.78 -8.24
C GLU A 157 -14.03 -0.40 -8.40
N GLU A 158 -13.29 -0.37 -7.30
CA GLU A 158 -11.86 -0.07 -7.30
C GLU A 158 -11.06 -1.22 -7.96
N GLY A 159 -10.09 -0.85 -8.78
CA GLY A 159 -9.11 -1.75 -9.39
C GLY A 159 -7.77 -1.62 -8.68
N ASP A 160 -6.69 -1.99 -9.38
CA ASP A 160 -5.36 -1.76 -8.86
C ASP A 160 -5.09 -0.24 -8.70
N SER A 161 -4.31 0.13 -7.68
CA SER A 161 -3.86 1.49 -7.47
C SER A 161 -2.38 1.53 -7.11
N THR A 162 -1.71 2.62 -7.49
CA THR A 162 -0.31 2.87 -7.10
C THR A 162 -0.19 4.29 -6.57
N LEU A 163 0.46 4.43 -5.42
CA LEU A 163 0.87 5.71 -4.84
C LEU A 163 2.40 5.81 -4.82
N TRP A 164 2.93 6.90 -5.36
CA TRP A 164 4.35 7.24 -5.31
C TRP A 164 4.56 8.51 -4.51
N VAL A 165 5.54 8.52 -3.61
CA VAL A 165 6.03 9.72 -2.94
C VAL A 165 7.43 10.03 -3.44
N THR A 166 7.65 11.21 -4.00
CA THR A 166 8.96 11.67 -4.49
C THR A 166 9.46 12.88 -3.72
N ALA A 167 10.78 12.99 -3.59
CA ALA A 167 11.45 14.10 -2.92
C ALA A 167 11.95 15.16 -3.90
N ALA A 168 11.70 16.42 -3.56
CA ALA A 168 12.24 17.60 -4.22
C ALA A 168 13.25 18.34 -3.32
N ASP A 169 14.23 18.98 -3.95
CA ASP A 169 15.28 19.75 -3.26
C ASP A 169 14.81 21.17 -2.87
N GLU A 170 13.80 21.68 -3.58
CA GLU A 170 13.15 22.98 -3.37
C GLU A 170 11.63 22.83 -3.61
N PRO A 171 10.76 23.58 -2.92
CA PRO A 171 9.32 23.59 -3.18
C PRO A 171 9.00 24.28 -4.51
N ALA A 172 7.98 23.77 -5.21
CA ALA A 172 7.48 24.37 -6.45
C ALA A 172 6.87 25.77 -6.21
N GLU A 173 7.01 26.67 -7.19
CA GLU A 173 6.43 28.01 -7.12
C GLU A 173 4.90 27.97 -7.34
N PRO A 174 4.10 28.89 -6.75
CA PRO A 174 2.64 28.87 -6.90
C PRO A 174 2.17 28.97 -8.36
N GLY A 175 1.52 27.90 -8.85
CA GLY A 175 1.05 27.79 -10.23
C GLY A 175 2.06 27.16 -11.20
N GLU A 176 3.24 26.75 -10.71
CA GLU A 176 4.08 25.77 -11.38
C GLU A 176 3.43 24.38 -11.29
N TRP A 177 3.25 23.75 -12.44
CA TRP A 177 2.79 22.37 -12.55
C TRP A 177 3.95 21.52 -13.04
N LEU A 178 4.00 20.25 -12.64
CA LEU A 178 4.91 19.29 -13.28
C LEU A 178 4.68 19.33 -14.80
N GLU A 179 5.75 19.38 -15.60
CA GLU A 179 5.62 19.42 -17.07
C GLU A 179 4.97 18.13 -17.62
N SER A 180 5.23 17.01 -16.94
CA SER A 180 4.61 15.69 -17.17
C SER A 180 4.10 15.09 -15.85
N PRO A 181 2.92 15.46 -15.35
CA PRO A 181 2.38 14.94 -14.08
C PRO A 181 1.91 13.48 -14.16
N PHE A 182 1.88 12.90 -15.38
CA PHE A 182 1.44 11.54 -15.66
C PHE A 182 2.55 10.65 -16.25
N ASP A 183 3.78 11.17 -16.40
CA ASP A 183 4.93 10.31 -16.67
C ASP A 183 5.35 9.60 -15.38
N GLN A 184 6.01 8.46 -15.52
CA GLN A 184 6.49 7.67 -14.39
C GLN A 184 7.49 8.49 -13.56
N PRO A 185 7.40 8.50 -12.21
CA PRO A 185 8.28 9.32 -11.39
C PRO A 185 9.75 8.92 -11.55
N ASP A 186 10.63 9.92 -11.50
CA ASP A 186 12.09 9.74 -11.57
C ASP A 186 12.56 8.78 -10.46
N SER A 187 12.83 7.53 -10.83
CA SER A 187 12.95 6.43 -9.88
C SER A 187 13.99 6.66 -8.77
N PRO A 188 15.17 7.28 -9.02
CA PRO A 188 16.13 7.63 -7.97
C PRO A 188 15.64 8.68 -6.95
N ARG A 189 14.52 9.38 -7.21
CA ARG A 189 13.88 10.35 -6.30
C ARG A 189 12.65 9.81 -5.58
N VAL A 190 12.22 8.58 -5.86
CA VAL A 190 11.09 7.95 -5.17
C VAL A 190 11.54 7.55 -3.76
N VAL A 191 10.84 8.07 -2.75
CA VAL A 191 11.04 7.73 -1.33
C VAL A 191 10.34 6.41 -1.01
N CYS A 192 9.11 6.25 -1.50
CA CYS A 192 8.34 5.02 -1.40
C CYS A 192 7.31 4.88 -2.54
N ARG A 193 6.98 3.62 -2.83
CA ARG A 193 5.92 3.19 -3.76
C ARG A 193 5.04 2.21 -3.00
N PHE A 194 3.73 2.41 -3.07
CA PHE A 194 2.74 1.48 -2.56
C PHE A 194 1.87 1.03 -3.73
N ASP A 195 1.83 -0.27 -3.98
CA ASP A 195 0.90 -0.86 -4.94
C ASP A 195 -0.17 -1.62 -4.15
N VAL A 196 -1.43 -1.31 -4.41
CA VAL A 196 -2.58 -2.05 -3.92
C VAL A 196 -3.21 -2.74 -5.13
N SER A 197 -3.50 -4.02 -5.03
CA SER A 197 -4.19 -4.74 -6.09
C SER A 197 -5.54 -5.25 -5.60
N ALA A 198 -6.59 -4.97 -6.37
CA ALA A 198 -7.97 -5.34 -6.05
C ALA A 198 -8.21 -6.86 -5.99
N VAL A 199 -7.23 -7.67 -6.44
CA VAL A 199 -7.28 -9.14 -6.33
C VAL A 199 -6.90 -9.63 -4.94
N PHE A 200 -6.12 -8.86 -4.18
CA PHE A 200 -5.59 -9.25 -2.86
C PHE A 200 -6.23 -8.47 -1.69
N ASP A 201 -6.88 -7.34 -1.97
CA ASP A 201 -7.54 -6.49 -0.96
C ASP A 201 -8.79 -7.18 -0.36
N ASP A 202 -9.54 -7.91 -1.20
CA ASP A 202 -10.80 -8.62 -0.90
C ASP A 202 -10.62 -9.82 0.08
N GLU A 203 -9.39 -10.11 0.54
CA GLU A 203 -9.10 -11.14 1.54
C GLU A 203 -8.95 -10.60 2.99
N THR A 204 -9.04 -9.27 3.20
CA THR A 204 -8.62 -8.64 4.48
C THR A 204 -9.73 -8.00 5.32
N ASP A 205 -10.94 -7.79 4.78
CA ASP A 205 -11.92 -6.83 5.33
C ASP A 205 -13.03 -7.42 6.23
N ASP A 206 -13.05 -8.74 6.49
CA ASP A 206 -14.24 -9.45 7.00
C ASP A 206 -14.18 -9.89 8.50
N ASP A 207 -13.08 -9.69 9.25
CA ASP A 207 -12.83 -10.42 10.52
C ASP A 207 -12.12 -9.64 11.68
N LEU A 208 -12.25 -8.30 11.81
CA LEU A 208 -11.61 -7.52 12.91
C LEU A 208 -12.53 -6.64 13.80
N ASP A 209 -13.86 -6.80 13.73
CA ASP A 209 -14.83 -6.07 14.57
C ASP A 209 -15.64 -7.00 15.53
N ASP A 210 -14.96 -7.67 16.48
CA ASP A 210 -15.55 -8.09 17.77
C ASP A 210 -14.44 -8.49 18.79
N ASP A 211 -14.74 -8.40 20.10
CA ASP A 211 -13.92 -8.84 21.26
C ASP A 211 -12.82 -7.91 21.87
N LEU A 212 -13.06 -6.60 22.01
CA LEU A 212 -12.31 -5.74 22.98
C LEU A 212 -13.18 -5.05 24.06
N ASP A 213 -14.16 -5.76 24.64
CA ASP A 213 -14.91 -5.26 25.81
C ASP A 213 -15.12 -6.31 26.93
N ALA A 214 -14.01 -6.88 27.45
CA ALA A 214 -14.07 -7.97 28.44
C ALA A 214 -12.94 -8.06 29.50
N ALA A 215 -12.18 -7.00 29.81
CA ALA A 215 -10.97 -7.13 30.65
C ALA A 215 -10.71 -6.08 31.76
N ALA A 216 -11.72 -5.37 32.29
CA ALA A 216 -11.51 -4.36 33.36
C ALA A 216 -12.36 -4.54 34.63
N SER A 217 -12.43 -5.76 35.19
CA SER A 217 -12.99 -5.98 36.53
C SER A 217 -12.25 -7.03 37.34
N ARG A 218 -11.25 -6.58 38.14
CA ARG A 218 -10.97 -7.05 39.52
C ARG A 218 -9.78 -6.35 40.20
N VAL A 219 -10.08 -5.70 41.34
CA VAL A 219 -9.21 -5.51 42.53
C VAL A 219 -7.99 -4.58 42.34
N GLY A 220 -7.80 -3.46 43.06
CA GLY A 220 -8.58 -2.80 44.14
C GLY A 220 -7.68 -2.38 45.33
N GLY A 221 -7.86 -1.21 45.97
CA GLY A 221 -6.81 -0.79 46.94
C GLY A 221 -6.92 0.39 47.93
N ALA A 222 -8.06 1.08 48.10
CA ALA A 222 -8.45 1.76 49.36
C ALA A 222 -7.81 3.10 49.88
N ARG A 223 -8.71 3.88 50.54
CA ARG A 223 -8.53 4.97 51.56
C ARG A 223 -8.46 6.42 50.99
N ARG A 224 -9.13 7.44 51.57
CA ARG A 224 -10.05 7.54 52.74
C ARG A 224 -10.74 8.92 52.83
N SER A 225 -11.97 8.99 53.36
CA SER A 225 -12.72 10.23 53.74
C SER A 225 -13.18 11.05 52.52
N ARG A 226 -14.27 11.84 52.48
CA ARG A 226 -15.42 12.17 53.35
C ARG A 226 -16.46 12.84 52.40
N ASP A 227 -17.75 13.02 52.70
CA ASP A 227 -18.56 12.77 53.90
C ASP A 227 -20.01 12.37 53.50
N ALA A 228 -20.96 12.45 54.43
CA ALA A 228 -22.37 12.04 54.31
C ALA A 228 -23.39 13.13 53.93
N HIS A 229 -24.34 12.81 53.04
CA HIS A 229 -25.74 13.30 53.16
C HIS A 229 -26.79 12.34 52.55
N THR A 230 -28.03 12.49 53.01
CA THR A 230 -29.15 11.52 52.91
C THR A 230 -30.36 12.02 52.12
N GLY A 231 -31.09 11.11 51.47
CA GLY A 231 -32.43 11.30 50.90
C GLY A 231 -32.59 10.44 49.63
N ILE A 232 -33.28 9.30 49.61
CA ILE A 232 -34.74 9.04 49.83
C ILE A 232 -35.60 9.51 48.64
N ASP A 233 -35.90 8.52 47.79
CA ASP A 233 -37.18 8.14 47.17
C ASP A 233 -38.05 9.19 46.44
N GLY A 234 -38.48 8.85 45.21
CA GLY A 234 -39.53 9.57 44.51
C GLY A 234 -39.77 9.11 43.05
N ASP A 235 -40.62 8.10 42.86
CA ASP A 235 -41.17 7.75 41.53
C ASP A 235 -42.06 8.88 41.00
N LEU A 236 -41.93 9.26 39.73
CA LEU A 236 -43.00 9.91 38.95
C LEU A 236 -42.83 9.63 37.44
N ASP A 237 -43.77 8.88 36.87
CA ASP A 237 -44.05 8.87 35.44
C ASP A 237 -44.66 10.21 35.01
N ALA A 238 -44.31 10.71 33.82
CA ALA A 238 -45.14 11.66 33.06
C ALA A 238 -44.75 11.68 31.58
N ASP A 239 -45.74 11.47 30.72
CA ASP A 239 -45.61 11.53 29.26
C ASP A 239 -45.37 12.97 28.77
N LEU A 240 -44.44 13.15 27.83
CA LEU A 240 -44.38 14.33 26.95
C LEU A 240 -43.93 13.90 25.55
N ASP A 241 -44.92 13.69 24.68
CA ASP A 241 -44.76 13.88 23.22
C ASP A 241 -44.56 15.38 22.93
N SER A 242 -44.14 15.68 21.68
CA SER A 242 -44.05 17.03 21.07
C SER A 242 -42.77 17.82 21.46
N ASP A 243 -42.03 18.46 20.53
CA ASP A 243 -42.29 18.81 19.13
C ASP A 243 -41.03 18.75 18.23
N LEU A 244 -41.26 18.76 16.91
CA LEU A 244 -40.28 19.15 15.90
C LEU A 244 -40.05 20.67 15.96
N ASP A 245 -38.80 21.12 15.94
CA ASP A 245 -38.22 22.09 14.99
C ASP A 245 -36.76 22.37 15.42
N THR A 246 -35.75 22.14 14.58
CA THR A 246 -35.25 22.99 13.48
C THR A 246 -34.33 24.12 14.01
N ASP A 247 -33.34 24.51 13.20
CA ASP A 247 -32.24 25.47 13.46
C ASP A 247 -31.09 24.90 14.33
N LEU A 248 -29.88 24.64 13.80
CA LEU A 248 -28.87 25.62 13.33
C LEU A 248 -28.58 26.64 14.46
N ASP A 249 -27.41 26.69 15.08
CA ASP A 249 -26.11 26.91 14.44
C ASP A 249 -24.90 26.43 15.27
N PHE A 250 -23.80 26.27 14.57
CA PHE A 250 -22.42 26.13 15.03
C PHE A 250 -21.96 27.34 15.87
N ASP A 251 -21.23 27.09 16.96
CA ASP A 251 -20.20 28.02 17.45
C ASP A 251 -19.00 27.18 17.94
N PRO A 252 -17.74 27.57 17.65
CA PRO A 252 -16.56 26.75 17.90
C PRO A 252 -15.80 27.16 19.17
N ASP A 253 -14.65 26.49 19.33
CA ASP A 253 -13.45 26.94 20.06
C ASP A 253 -13.30 26.51 21.51
N GLU A 254 -12.02 26.45 21.92
CA GLU A 254 -11.45 26.11 23.23
C GLU A 254 -11.71 24.66 23.73
N GLY A 255 -10.70 23.82 23.96
CA GLY A 255 -9.25 24.01 23.84
C GLY A 255 -8.52 23.11 24.84
N ASP A 256 -7.47 22.44 24.36
CA ASP A 256 -6.25 22.01 25.06
C ASP A 256 -6.36 21.51 26.52
N GLU A 257 -6.03 20.23 26.76
CA GLU A 257 -4.99 19.90 27.76
C GLU A 257 -4.47 18.47 27.60
N VAL A 258 -3.14 18.41 27.54
CA VAL A 258 -2.19 17.30 27.56
C VAL A 258 -2.49 16.13 28.52
N ASP A 259 -1.93 14.95 28.22
CA ASP A 259 -0.89 14.40 29.11
C ASP A 259 -0.04 13.32 28.41
N ASP A 260 1.29 13.48 28.51
CA ASP A 260 2.28 12.44 28.22
C ASP A 260 2.22 11.35 29.30
N VAL A 261 2.42 10.08 28.92
CA VAL A 261 3.19 9.16 29.77
C VAL A 261 3.89 8.08 28.95
N ASP A 262 5.22 8.06 29.08
CA ASP A 262 6.04 6.86 28.93
C ASP A 262 5.48 5.70 29.78
N GLU A 263 5.75 4.44 29.42
CA GLU A 263 6.82 3.70 30.12
C GLU A 263 7.29 2.48 29.31
N ALA A 264 8.55 2.12 29.48
CA ALA A 264 9.22 1.01 28.82
C ALA A 264 9.16 -0.28 29.66
N ASP A 265 9.40 -1.41 29.00
CA ASP A 265 10.04 -2.63 29.54
C ASP A 265 10.49 -3.40 28.27
N ASP A 266 11.78 -3.66 27.95
CA ASP A 266 12.84 -4.31 28.75
C ASP A 266 12.32 -5.64 29.37
N VAL A 267 12.98 -6.79 29.28
CA VAL A 267 14.42 -7.08 29.23
C VAL A 267 14.67 -8.53 28.74
N ASP A 268 15.91 -8.78 28.27
CA ASP A 268 16.76 -9.97 28.51
C ASP A 268 16.34 -11.39 28.08
N ASP A 269 17.25 -12.35 27.81
CA ASP A 269 18.70 -12.40 27.42
C ASP A 269 19.04 -13.92 27.24
N VAL A 270 20.31 -14.26 26.96
CA VAL A 270 21.03 -15.55 27.20
C VAL A 270 20.58 -16.83 26.46
N ASP A 271 21.46 -17.76 26.04
CA ASP A 271 22.94 -17.79 26.00
C ASP A 271 23.45 -18.90 25.05
N ASP A 272 24.73 -18.79 24.67
CA ASP A 272 25.73 -19.84 24.38
C ASP A 272 25.38 -21.19 23.69
N VAL A 273 26.24 -21.59 22.74
CA VAL A 273 27.31 -22.59 23.01
C VAL A 273 28.42 -22.52 21.93
N GLU A 274 29.67 -22.50 22.40
CA GLU A 274 30.93 -22.37 21.68
C GLU A 274 31.53 -23.75 21.23
N VAL A 275 32.77 -23.76 20.72
CA VAL A 275 33.83 -24.82 20.89
C VAL A 275 34.27 -25.70 19.67
N VAL A 276 35.40 -25.28 19.02
CA VAL A 276 36.62 -26.10 18.65
C VAL A 276 36.56 -27.10 17.46
N GLU A 277 37.59 -27.35 16.62
CA GLU A 277 38.88 -26.72 16.23
C GLU A 277 39.54 -27.51 15.05
N ARG A 278 40.55 -26.92 14.38
CA ARG A 278 41.67 -27.54 13.59
C ARG A 278 41.31 -28.31 12.30
N GLY A 279 42.07 -28.20 11.18
CA GLY A 279 43.26 -27.40 10.87
C GLY A 279 44.27 -28.15 9.98
N LYS A 280 45.19 -27.41 9.31
CA LYS A 280 46.38 -27.90 8.54
C LYS A 280 46.07 -28.48 7.14
N GLY A 281 46.75 -28.15 6.03
CA GLY A 281 47.86 -27.22 5.76
C GLY A 281 48.86 -27.78 4.72
N VAL A 282 49.56 -26.92 3.96
CA VAL A 282 50.65 -27.22 2.96
C VAL A 282 50.18 -27.85 1.63
N GLY A 283 50.68 -27.51 0.44
CA GLY A 283 51.64 -26.48 0.00
C GLY A 283 52.52 -26.92 -1.20
N GLY A 284 52.91 -25.99 -2.08
CA GLY A 284 53.78 -26.22 -3.25
C GLY A 284 53.04 -26.69 -4.52
N ALA A 285 53.48 -26.36 -5.75
CA ALA A 285 54.70 -25.67 -6.19
C ALA A 285 54.44 -24.80 -7.43
#